data_AF-A0A7H0ND96-F1
#
_entry.id   AF-A0A7H0ND96-F1
#
_cell.length_a   1.000
_cell.length_b   1.000
_cell.length_c   1.000
_cell.angle_alpha   90.00
_cell.angle_beta   90.00
_cell.angle_gamma   90.00
#
_symmetry.space_group_name_H-M   'P 1'
#
loop_
_entity.id
_entity.type
_entity.pdbx_description
1 polymer ?
#
loop_
_entity_poly.entity_id
_entity_poly.type
_entity_poly.pdbx_seq_one_letter_code
_entity_poly.pdbx_strand_id
1 'polypeptide(L)'
;MTYARTEPTDQEPDIRARPPLVREFLLVAGHFLAYKFGRQAANGHVEEAFRNAGNVWDLERTLHLPGEGAVQGLLLHSQPLIHAANTYYAAVHFPATALFLVWLYWRRPRHYVRSRRVLAALTGAALVLHLLFPLAPPRMLPAAGLVDTGQVYGPTVYGQTPATDTMANQFAAMPSLHVGWAVMVAVGLIVATRSRWRWLWLLHPALTLLVVVGTANHYWLDAIVVGAMLAVALAVFRLPLSARTAPARRPRPDLWGSVEGSPVPVYAGGGAPGAFAPAVPAGSAVPGAFAPAGPPPSFGAAGGADDGSRATARAGAVR
;
A
#
# COMPACT_ATOMS: atom_id res chain seq x y z
N MET A 1 -37.87 36.97 -13.49
CA MET A 1 -36.46 37.30 -13.13
C MET A 1 -35.86 36.04 -12.53
N THR A 2 -34.77 35.52 -13.09
CA THR A 2 -34.25 34.19 -12.72
C THR A 2 -33.18 34.33 -11.64
N TYR A 3 -33.48 33.93 -10.41
CA TYR A 3 -32.47 33.91 -9.34
C TYR A 3 -31.51 32.73 -9.53
N ALA A 4 -30.22 33.04 -9.59
CA ALA A 4 -29.17 32.09 -9.93
C ALA A 4 -28.83 31.17 -8.75
N ARG A 5 -28.54 29.91 -9.07
CA ARG A 5 -27.99 28.93 -8.12
C ARG A 5 -26.53 29.29 -7.80
N THR A 6 -26.26 29.76 -6.58
CA THR A 6 -24.89 29.98 -6.07
C THR A 6 -24.67 29.17 -4.78
N GLU A 7 -24.39 27.88 -4.97
CA GLU A 7 -23.93 26.95 -3.93
C GLU A 7 -22.45 26.61 -4.21
N PRO A 8 -21.48 27.37 -3.66
CA PRO A 8 -20.12 26.89 -3.54
C PRO A 8 -20.06 25.95 -2.32
N THR A 9 -20.69 24.77 -2.44
CA THR A 9 -20.61 23.76 -1.39
C THR A 9 -19.14 23.43 -1.17
N ASP A 10 -18.65 23.64 0.06
CA ASP A 10 -17.30 23.28 0.47
C ASP A 10 -17.04 21.83 0.07
N GLN A 11 -16.15 21.60 -0.90
CA GLN A 11 -15.77 20.25 -1.29
C GLN A 11 -14.93 19.64 -0.18
N GLU A 12 -15.61 19.05 0.81
CA GLU A 12 -15.04 18.08 1.73
C GLU A 12 -14.29 17.05 0.87
N PRO A 13 -12.95 17.01 0.94
CA PRO A 13 -12.15 16.46 -0.15
C PRO A 13 -12.40 14.97 -0.25
N ASP A 14 -13.07 14.51 -1.33
CA ASP A 14 -13.67 13.17 -1.38
C ASP A 14 -12.68 12.11 -0.94
N ILE A 15 -12.93 11.59 0.26
CA ILE A 15 -12.04 10.67 0.95
C ILE A 15 -12.05 9.29 0.23
N ARG A 16 -12.87 9.11 -0.83
CA ARG A 16 -12.87 7.94 -1.73
C ARG A 16 -12.08 8.18 -3.03
N ALA A 17 -11.78 9.42 -3.40
CA ALA A 17 -11.11 9.77 -4.64
C ALA A 17 -9.73 9.11 -4.75
N ARG A 18 -9.36 8.72 -5.99
CA ARG A 18 -8.05 8.15 -6.28
C ARG A 18 -7.02 9.28 -6.42
N PRO A 19 -5.81 9.16 -5.83
CA PRO A 19 -4.72 10.08 -6.12
C PRO A 19 -4.39 10.11 -7.62
N PRO A 20 -4.05 11.27 -8.22
CA PRO A 20 -3.75 11.35 -9.64
C PRO A 20 -2.47 10.56 -9.99
N LEU A 21 -2.56 9.68 -11.00
CA LEU A 21 -1.48 8.74 -11.37
C LEU A 21 -0.12 9.42 -11.60
N VAL A 22 -0.09 10.63 -12.17
CA VAL A 22 1.15 11.40 -12.40
C VAL A 22 1.87 11.68 -11.07
N ARG A 23 1.14 12.03 -10.01
CA ARG A 23 1.72 12.25 -8.67
C ARG A 23 2.29 10.95 -8.10
N GLU A 24 1.58 9.85 -8.28
CA GLU A 24 2.00 8.54 -7.77
C GLU A 24 3.25 8.03 -8.52
N PHE A 25 3.30 8.22 -9.84
CA PHE A 25 4.49 7.96 -10.65
C PHE A 25 5.69 8.82 -10.20
N LEU A 26 5.51 10.13 -10.02
CA LEU A 26 6.58 11.03 -9.54
C LEU A 26 7.07 10.65 -8.13
N LEU A 27 6.19 10.20 -7.24
CA LEU A 27 6.58 9.70 -5.92
C LEU A 27 7.38 8.39 -6.00
N VAL A 28 6.99 7.46 -6.87
CA VAL A 28 7.73 6.20 -7.09
C VAL A 28 9.08 6.48 -7.74
N ALA A 29 9.13 7.32 -8.77
CA ALA A 29 10.36 7.71 -9.45
C ALA A 29 11.33 8.45 -8.51
N GLY A 30 10.85 9.44 -7.77
CA GLY A 30 11.65 10.17 -6.79
C GLY A 30 12.20 9.27 -5.67
N HIS A 31 11.39 8.32 -5.18
CA HIS A 31 11.85 7.35 -4.18
C HIS A 31 12.86 6.35 -4.76
N PHE A 32 12.67 5.90 -6.01
CA PHE A 32 13.62 5.02 -6.72
C PHE A 32 14.96 5.72 -6.98
N LEU A 33 14.97 7.00 -7.39
CA LEU A 33 16.18 7.80 -7.54
C LEU A 33 16.89 7.97 -6.19
N ALA A 34 16.17 8.41 -5.16
CA ALA A 34 16.74 8.59 -3.81
C ALA A 34 17.32 7.28 -3.26
N TYR A 35 16.64 6.16 -3.48
CA TYR A 35 17.16 4.83 -3.18
C TYR A 35 18.45 4.56 -3.96
N LYS A 36 18.43 4.62 -5.30
CA LYS A 36 19.60 4.33 -6.14
C LYS A 36 20.84 5.16 -5.75
N PHE A 37 20.69 6.46 -5.53
CA PHE A 37 21.82 7.31 -5.11
C PHE A 37 22.31 6.96 -3.70
N GLY A 38 21.42 6.66 -2.75
CA GLY A 38 21.83 6.16 -1.43
C GLY A 38 22.56 4.82 -1.51
N ARG A 39 22.09 3.87 -2.33
CA ARG A 39 22.79 2.57 -2.55
C ARG A 39 24.18 2.80 -3.14
N GLN A 40 24.34 3.75 -4.05
CA GLN A 40 25.64 4.10 -4.63
C GLN A 40 26.61 4.69 -3.58
N ALA A 41 26.10 5.46 -2.61
CA ALA A 41 26.90 6.04 -1.53
C ALA A 41 27.34 5.05 -0.44
N ALA A 42 26.72 3.88 -0.33
CA ALA A 42 27.09 2.84 0.63
C ALA A 42 28.39 2.08 0.28
N ASN A 43 28.92 2.26 -0.94
CA ASN A 43 30.09 1.54 -1.43
C ASN A 43 31.38 1.84 -0.65
N GLY A 44 32.26 0.84 -0.57
CA GLY A 44 33.59 0.92 0.07
C GLY A 44 33.69 0.23 1.43
N HIS A 45 32.60 0.13 2.19
CA HIS A 45 32.58 -0.34 3.58
C HIS A 45 32.61 -1.88 3.75
N VAL A 46 33.40 -2.58 2.93
CA VAL A 46 33.40 -4.06 2.87
C VAL A 46 33.93 -4.70 4.15
N GLU A 47 35.06 -4.22 4.68
CA GLU A 47 35.64 -4.73 5.92
C GLU A 47 34.70 -4.51 7.12
N GLU A 48 34.05 -3.35 7.16
CA GLU A 48 33.04 -3.03 8.17
C GLU A 48 31.81 -3.93 8.07
N ALA A 49 31.34 -4.22 6.84
CA ALA A 49 30.25 -5.15 6.62
C ALA A 49 30.56 -6.55 7.17
N PHE A 50 31.80 -7.03 7.05
CA PHE A 50 32.25 -8.30 7.63
C PHE A 50 32.44 -8.25 9.15
N ARG A 51 32.98 -7.16 9.70
CA ARG A 51 33.07 -6.94 11.16
C ARG A 51 31.68 -6.92 11.79
N ASN A 52 30.74 -6.21 11.19
CA ASN A 52 29.34 -6.17 11.61
C ASN A 52 28.67 -7.54 11.48
N ALA A 53 29.05 -8.35 10.47
CA ALA A 53 28.54 -9.71 10.32
C ALA A 53 29.01 -10.65 11.45
N GLY A 54 30.25 -10.52 11.91
CA GLY A 54 30.72 -11.19 13.14
C GLY A 54 29.93 -10.75 14.37
N ASN A 55 29.78 -9.44 14.58
CA ASN A 55 29.04 -8.88 15.73
C ASN A 55 27.57 -9.32 15.76
N VAL A 56 26.88 -9.32 14.61
CA VAL A 56 25.51 -9.85 14.48
C VAL A 56 25.49 -11.35 14.72
N TRP A 57 26.46 -12.08 14.17
CA TRP A 57 26.54 -13.53 14.30
C TRP A 57 26.66 -13.98 15.76
N ASP A 58 27.55 -13.35 16.53
CA ASP A 58 27.76 -13.66 17.94
C ASP A 58 26.57 -13.18 18.81
N LEU A 59 25.92 -12.07 18.44
CA LEU A 59 24.74 -11.58 19.14
C LEU A 59 23.54 -12.53 19.04
N GLU A 60 23.23 -13.05 17.85
CA GLU A 60 22.11 -13.99 17.67
C GLU A 60 22.35 -15.32 18.41
N ARG A 61 23.59 -15.79 18.43
CA ARG A 61 24.02 -16.95 19.22
C ARG A 61 23.92 -16.67 20.73
N THR A 62 24.31 -15.48 21.18
CA THR A 62 24.09 -15.01 22.57
C THR A 62 22.61 -14.93 22.94
N LEU A 63 21.76 -14.51 22.00
CA LEU A 63 20.30 -14.48 22.14
C LEU A 63 19.62 -15.85 21.98
N HIS A 64 20.40 -16.92 21.76
CA HIS A 64 19.94 -18.30 21.56
C HIS A 64 18.92 -18.45 20.41
N LEU A 65 19.07 -17.63 19.35
CA LEU A 65 18.26 -17.76 18.14
C LEU A 65 18.63 -19.05 17.38
N PRO A 66 17.67 -19.69 16.68
CA PRO A 66 17.92 -20.92 15.94
C PRO A 66 18.93 -20.68 14.81
N GLY A 67 19.91 -21.58 14.63
CA GLY A 67 20.88 -21.43 13.55
C GLY A 67 20.23 -21.46 12.16
N GLU A 68 20.62 -20.51 11.30
CA GLU A 68 20.15 -20.35 9.92
C GLU A 68 20.42 -21.63 9.10
N GLY A 69 21.52 -22.32 9.43
CA GLY A 69 21.88 -23.62 8.88
C GLY A 69 20.83 -24.73 9.05
N ALA A 70 19.95 -24.63 10.05
CA ALA A 70 18.82 -25.56 10.17
C ALA A 70 17.77 -25.34 9.06
N VAL A 71 17.54 -24.08 8.66
CA VAL A 71 16.63 -23.74 7.56
C VAL A 71 17.29 -24.00 6.21
N GLN A 72 18.57 -23.66 6.06
CA GLN A 72 19.33 -23.97 4.85
C GLN A 72 19.43 -25.48 4.63
N GLY A 73 19.70 -26.26 5.68
CA GLY A 73 19.75 -27.72 5.61
C GLY A 73 18.50 -28.32 4.99
N LEU A 74 17.31 -27.83 5.36
CA LEU A 74 16.03 -28.26 4.76
C LEU A 74 15.95 -27.97 3.25
N LEU A 75 16.45 -26.83 2.78
CA LEU A 75 16.50 -26.53 1.33
C LEU A 75 17.50 -27.44 0.60
N LEU A 76 18.67 -27.69 1.19
CA LEU A 76 19.76 -28.46 0.58
C LEU A 76 19.43 -29.95 0.33
N HIS A 77 18.31 -30.47 0.87
CA HIS A 77 17.83 -31.82 0.57
C HIS A 77 17.40 -32.02 -0.90
N SER A 78 17.16 -30.96 -1.68
CA SER A 78 16.59 -31.08 -3.02
C SER A 78 16.99 -29.92 -3.93
N GLN A 79 17.74 -30.19 -5.01
CA GLN A 79 18.11 -29.14 -5.99
C GLN A 79 16.91 -28.39 -6.58
N PRO A 80 15.78 -29.05 -6.95
CA PRO A 80 14.54 -28.34 -7.31
C PRO A 80 14.03 -27.37 -6.23
N LEU A 81 14.17 -27.71 -4.94
CA LEU A 81 13.75 -26.85 -3.83
C LEU A 81 14.69 -25.65 -3.66
N ILE A 82 16.00 -25.84 -3.80
CA ILE A 82 17.00 -24.75 -3.83
C ILE A 82 16.69 -23.79 -4.98
N HIS A 83 16.51 -24.32 -6.20
CA HIS A 83 16.26 -23.52 -7.39
C HIS A 83 14.91 -22.76 -7.30
N ALA A 84 13.88 -23.38 -6.72
CA ALA A 84 12.62 -22.72 -6.42
C ALA A 84 12.77 -21.59 -5.38
N ALA A 85 13.57 -21.78 -4.33
CA ALA A 85 13.83 -20.75 -3.32
C ALA A 85 14.63 -19.58 -3.90
N ASN A 86 15.71 -19.85 -4.64
CA ASN A 86 16.50 -18.86 -5.38
C ASN A 86 15.62 -18.07 -6.38
N THR A 87 14.74 -18.76 -7.12
CA THR A 87 13.79 -18.11 -8.05
C THR A 87 12.73 -17.29 -7.31
N TYR A 88 12.23 -17.75 -6.16
CA TYR A 88 11.30 -16.98 -5.34
C TYR A 88 11.93 -15.67 -4.85
N TYR A 89 13.16 -15.75 -4.34
CA TYR A 89 13.97 -14.61 -3.91
C TYR A 89 14.13 -13.58 -5.03
N ALA A 90 14.52 -14.04 -6.23
CA ALA A 90 14.72 -13.18 -7.39
C ALA A 90 13.42 -12.55 -7.93
N ALA A 91 12.32 -13.31 -8.00
CA ALA A 91 11.17 -12.95 -8.83
C ALA A 91 9.93 -12.44 -8.08
N VAL A 92 9.71 -12.78 -6.81
CA VAL A 92 8.39 -12.55 -6.17
C VAL A 92 8.26 -11.17 -5.52
N HIS A 93 9.33 -10.63 -4.96
CA HIS A 93 9.31 -9.46 -4.07
C HIS A 93 8.68 -8.20 -4.70
N PHE A 94 9.20 -7.76 -5.86
CA PHE A 94 8.68 -6.57 -6.55
C PHE A 94 7.29 -6.80 -7.16
N PRO A 95 7.01 -7.88 -7.93
CA PRO A 95 5.69 -8.11 -8.50
C PRO A 95 4.58 -8.28 -7.47
N ALA A 96 4.81 -9.02 -6.36
CA ALA A 96 3.80 -9.17 -5.31
C ALA A 96 3.44 -7.82 -4.68
N THR A 97 4.44 -6.99 -4.39
CA THR A 97 4.23 -5.65 -3.81
C THR A 97 3.56 -4.69 -4.80
N ALA A 98 3.92 -4.75 -6.09
CA ALA A 98 3.28 -3.98 -7.15
C ALA A 98 1.81 -4.37 -7.35
N LEU A 99 1.51 -5.68 -7.45
CA LEU A 99 0.14 -6.20 -7.57
C LEU A 99 -0.72 -5.83 -6.37
N PHE A 100 -0.17 -5.91 -5.15
CA PHE A 100 -0.81 -5.45 -3.92
C PHE A 100 -1.16 -3.95 -3.97
N LEU A 101 -0.20 -3.09 -4.33
CA LEU A 101 -0.42 -1.65 -4.43
C LEU A 101 -1.41 -1.28 -5.54
N VAL A 102 -1.34 -1.92 -6.71
CA VAL A 102 -2.32 -1.76 -7.79
C VAL A 102 -3.71 -2.19 -7.33
N TRP A 103 -3.86 -3.37 -6.73
CA TRP A 103 -5.15 -3.84 -6.19
C TRP A 103 -5.73 -2.85 -5.17
N LEU A 104 -4.91 -2.33 -4.25
CA LEU A 104 -5.33 -1.30 -3.31
C LEU A 104 -5.74 0.00 -4.01
N TYR A 105 -5.00 0.47 -5.01
CA TYR A 105 -5.34 1.70 -5.76
C TYR A 105 -6.71 1.59 -6.45
N TRP A 106 -6.99 0.45 -7.10
CA TRP A 106 -8.25 0.23 -7.80
C TRP A 106 -9.43 -0.04 -6.86
N ARG A 107 -9.25 -0.86 -5.80
CA ARG A 107 -10.35 -1.38 -4.95
C ARG A 107 -10.48 -0.71 -3.57
N ARG A 108 -9.43 -0.05 -3.07
CA ARG A 108 -9.31 0.44 -1.68
C ARG A 108 -8.45 1.72 -1.53
N PRO A 109 -8.76 2.87 -2.19
CA PRO A 109 -7.87 4.05 -2.23
C PRO A 109 -7.38 4.56 -0.87
N ARG A 110 -8.23 4.53 0.17
CA ARG A 110 -7.86 4.90 1.55
C ARG A 110 -6.73 4.03 2.14
N HIS A 111 -6.75 2.73 1.83
CA HIS A 111 -5.72 1.80 2.27
C HIS A 111 -4.45 1.94 1.40
N TYR A 112 -4.60 2.19 0.10
CA TYR A 112 -3.47 2.47 -0.80
C TYR A 112 -2.57 3.60 -0.27
N VAL A 113 -3.15 4.77 0.04
CA VAL A 113 -2.36 5.94 0.50
C VAL A 113 -1.64 5.66 1.81
N ARG A 114 -2.25 4.92 2.76
CA ARG A 114 -1.57 4.50 3.99
C ARG A 114 -0.46 3.50 3.70
N SER A 115 -0.74 2.43 2.94
CA SER A 115 0.24 1.39 2.61
C SER A 115 1.45 1.93 1.85
N ARG A 116 1.24 2.83 0.89
CA ARG A 116 2.32 3.52 0.15
C ARG A 116 3.19 4.37 1.08
N ARG A 117 2.59 5.13 2.00
CA ARG A 117 3.33 5.92 3.00
C ARG A 117 4.18 5.04 3.93
N VAL A 118 3.62 3.94 4.42
CA VAL A 118 4.33 2.97 5.27
C VAL A 118 5.50 2.32 4.51
N LEU A 119 5.27 1.84 3.28
CA LEU A 119 6.33 1.24 2.46
C LEU A 119 7.45 2.22 2.11
N ALA A 120 7.13 3.44 1.71
CA ALA A 120 8.13 4.47 1.40
C ALA A 120 8.94 4.89 2.64
N ALA A 121 8.30 5.02 3.81
CA ALA A 121 8.99 5.32 5.05
C ALA A 121 9.86 4.16 5.55
N LEU A 122 9.37 2.92 5.48
CA LEU A 122 10.15 1.72 5.82
C LEU A 122 11.37 1.58 4.92
N THR A 123 11.21 1.78 3.62
CA THR A 123 12.29 1.67 2.63
C THR A 123 13.30 2.80 2.75
N GLY A 124 12.86 4.03 3.04
CA GLY A 124 13.74 5.14 3.35
C GLY A 124 14.52 4.93 4.65
N ALA A 125 13.87 4.46 5.71
CA ALA A 125 14.53 4.14 6.98
C ALA A 125 15.50 2.95 6.84
N ALA A 126 15.17 1.95 6.02
CA ALA A 126 16.05 0.82 5.71
C ALA A 126 17.30 1.25 4.93
N LEU A 127 17.16 2.18 3.98
CA LEU A 127 18.28 2.78 3.27
C LEU A 127 19.22 3.53 4.23
N VAL A 128 18.66 4.33 5.14
CA VAL A 128 19.45 5.04 6.17
C VAL A 128 20.14 4.06 7.12
N LEU A 129 19.45 3.02 7.59
CA LEU A 129 20.05 2.00 8.45
C LEU A 129 21.19 1.26 7.74
N HIS A 130 21.00 0.84 6.50
CA HIS A 130 22.04 0.19 5.69
C HIS A 130 23.26 1.10 5.45
N LEU A 131 23.05 2.41 5.28
CA LEU A 131 24.14 3.39 5.15
C LEU A 131 24.94 3.60 6.45
N LEU A 132 24.31 3.42 7.61
CA LEU A 132 24.93 3.55 8.92
C LEU A 132 25.46 2.22 9.48
N PHE A 133 24.99 1.10 8.94
CA PHE A 133 25.32 -0.26 9.35
C PHE A 133 25.30 -1.19 8.12
N PRO A 134 26.35 -1.16 7.27
CA PRO A 134 26.52 -2.16 6.23
C PRO A 134 26.75 -3.53 6.87
N LEU A 135 26.24 -4.60 6.26
CA LEU A 135 26.25 -5.94 6.85
C LEU A 135 26.45 -7.02 5.78
N ALA A 136 27.54 -7.78 5.89
CA ALA A 136 27.78 -8.93 5.04
C ALA A 136 26.78 -10.07 5.39
N PRO A 137 26.14 -10.70 4.40
CA PRO A 137 25.10 -11.71 4.63
C PRO A 137 25.67 -13.06 5.09
N PRO A 138 24.86 -13.95 5.68
CA PRO A 138 25.32 -15.21 6.25
C PRO A 138 26.13 -16.09 5.28
N ARG A 139 25.74 -16.14 4.00
CA ARG A 139 26.42 -16.88 2.92
C ARG A 139 27.84 -16.41 2.59
N MET A 140 28.26 -15.26 3.10
CA MET A 140 29.59 -14.70 2.89
C MET A 140 30.48 -14.83 4.14
N LEU A 141 29.92 -15.20 5.31
CA LEU A 141 30.63 -15.28 6.58
C LEU A 141 31.20 -16.70 6.80
N PRO A 142 32.54 -16.91 6.81
CA PRO A 142 33.10 -18.26 6.91
C PRO A 142 32.71 -19.00 8.21
N ALA A 143 32.56 -18.27 9.31
CA ALA A 143 32.15 -18.81 10.60
C ALA A 143 30.71 -19.38 10.62
N ALA A 144 29.88 -19.01 9.64
CA ALA A 144 28.52 -19.55 9.52
C ALA A 144 28.47 -20.93 8.84
N GLY A 145 29.47 -21.27 8.02
CA GLY A 145 29.52 -22.52 7.26
C GLY A 145 28.41 -22.67 6.20
N LEU A 146 27.76 -21.58 5.80
CA LEU A 146 26.59 -21.58 4.91
C LEU A 146 26.98 -21.44 3.43
N VAL A 147 26.20 -22.08 2.57
CA VAL A 147 26.37 -22.07 1.11
C VAL A 147 25.66 -20.85 0.50
N ASP A 148 26.32 -20.12 -0.40
CA ASP A 148 25.66 -19.19 -1.32
C ASP A 148 24.89 -20.01 -2.37
N THR A 149 23.62 -20.31 -2.07
CA THR A 149 22.78 -21.12 -2.95
C THR A 149 22.55 -20.46 -4.30
N GLY A 150 22.60 -19.13 -4.37
CA GLY A 150 22.44 -18.37 -5.60
C GLY A 150 23.60 -18.58 -6.56
N GLN A 151 24.84 -18.46 -6.07
CA GLN A 151 26.04 -18.68 -6.89
C GLN A 151 26.29 -20.16 -7.21
N VAL A 152 25.95 -21.08 -6.30
CA VAL A 152 26.23 -22.53 -6.49
C VAL A 152 25.17 -23.25 -7.33
N TYR A 153 23.88 -22.93 -7.16
CA TYR A 153 22.78 -23.66 -7.83
C TYR A 153 21.90 -22.81 -8.76
N GLY A 154 21.97 -21.48 -8.64
CA GLY A 154 21.22 -20.55 -9.48
C GLY A 154 19.69 -20.53 -9.26
N PRO A 155 18.98 -19.52 -9.81
CA PRO A 155 19.53 -18.29 -10.36
C PRO A 155 20.12 -17.38 -9.26
N THR A 156 21.18 -16.64 -9.57
CA THR A 156 21.68 -15.55 -8.73
C THR A 156 21.14 -14.21 -9.21
N VAL A 157 20.84 -13.30 -8.28
CA VAL A 157 20.57 -11.87 -8.58
C VAL A 157 21.84 -11.01 -8.59
N TYR A 158 22.98 -11.62 -8.27
CA TYR A 158 24.26 -10.94 -8.10
C TYR A 158 25.25 -11.42 -9.17
N GLY A 159 25.63 -10.51 -10.09
CA GLY A 159 26.56 -10.83 -11.18
C GLY A 159 27.97 -11.16 -10.70
N GLN A 160 28.65 -12.05 -11.42
CA GLN A 160 30.02 -12.50 -11.12
C GLN A 160 31.06 -11.36 -11.11
N THR A 161 30.86 -10.35 -11.97
CA THR A 161 31.56 -9.06 -11.89
C THR A 161 30.55 -8.00 -11.44
N PRO A 162 30.42 -7.73 -10.13
CA PRO A 162 29.36 -6.87 -9.62
C PRO A 162 29.64 -5.38 -9.91
N ALA A 163 28.77 -4.76 -10.72
CA ALA A 163 28.70 -3.31 -10.87
C ALA A 163 28.44 -2.61 -9.53
N THR A 164 28.80 -1.33 -9.40
CA THR A 164 28.85 -0.61 -8.12
C THR A 164 27.52 -0.50 -7.38
N ASP A 165 26.36 -0.57 -8.05
CA ASP A 165 25.07 -0.71 -7.38
C ASP A 165 24.82 -2.16 -6.90
N THR A 166 25.16 -3.16 -7.70
CA THR A 166 25.09 -4.57 -7.30
C THR A 166 26.09 -4.98 -6.20
N MET A 167 27.22 -4.27 -6.06
CA MET A 167 28.17 -4.47 -4.96
C MET A 167 27.56 -4.11 -3.60
N ALA A 168 27.07 -2.87 -3.46
CA ALA A 168 26.36 -2.44 -2.27
C ALA A 168 25.17 -3.38 -1.95
N ASN A 169 24.46 -3.87 -2.97
CA ASN A 169 23.32 -4.79 -2.81
C ASN A 169 23.68 -6.18 -2.28
N GLN A 170 24.95 -6.59 -2.28
CA GLN A 170 25.39 -7.83 -1.63
C GLN A 170 25.62 -7.64 -0.13
N PHE A 171 26.16 -6.50 0.31
CA PHE A 171 26.43 -6.16 1.71
C PHE A 171 25.22 -5.49 2.42
N ALA A 172 24.02 -5.88 2.03
CA ALA A 172 22.75 -5.26 2.43
C ALA A 172 21.81 -6.22 3.17
N ALA A 173 22.36 -7.04 4.08
CA ALA A 173 21.57 -7.97 4.88
C ALA A 173 20.60 -7.21 5.82
N MET A 174 21.09 -6.32 6.69
CA MET A 174 20.21 -5.56 7.58
C MET A 174 19.75 -4.23 6.96
N PRO A 175 18.45 -3.87 7.05
CA PRO A 175 17.30 -4.69 7.46
C PRO A 175 16.65 -5.40 6.25
N SER A 176 16.04 -6.57 6.47
CA SER A 176 15.52 -7.39 5.35
C SER A 176 14.24 -6.81 4.72
N LEU A 177 14.39 -5.95 3.71
CA LEU A 177 13.26 -5.37 2.96
C LEU A 177 12.35 -6.44 2.33
N HIS A 178 12.90 -7.60 1.96
CA HIS A 178 12.15 -8.79 1.54
C HIS A 178 11.05 -9.14 2.56
N VAL A 179 11.42 -9.38 3.82
CA VAL A 179 10.49 -9.69 4.90
C VAL A 179 9.60 -8.49 5.23
N GLY A 180 10.17 -7.29 5.32
CA GLY A 180 9.44 -6.07 5.66
C GLY A 180 8.28 -5.75 4.71
N TRP A 181 8.50 -5.86 3.39
CA TRP A 181 7.45 -5.67 2.39
C TRP A 181 6.45 -6.83 2.41
N ALA A 182 6.89 -8.08 2.52
CA ALA A 182 6.00 -9.24 2.58
C ALA A 182 5.03 -9.19 3.78
N VAL A 183 5.52 -8.76 4.96
CA VAL A 183 4.67 -8.53 6.15
C VAL A 183 3.70 -7.37 5.90
N MET A 184 4.14 -6.27 5.29
CA MET A 184 3.27 -5.14 4.98
C MET A 184 2.19 -5.49 3.94
N VAL A 185 2.50 -6.31 2.92
CA VAL A 185 1.53 -6.87 1.97
C VAL A 185 0.49 -7.72 2.72
N ALA A 186 0.94 -8.66 3.56
CA ALA A 186 0.05 -9.53 4.32
C ALA A 186 -0.87 -8.75 5.28
N VAL A 187 -0.31 -7.85 6.09
CA VAL A 187 -1.07 -6.97 7.01
C VAL A 187 -2.05 -6.09 6.23
N GLY A 188 -1.63 -5.54 5.09
CA GLY A 188 -2.48 -4.73 4.23
C GLY A 188 -3.68 -5.50 3.68
N LEU A 189 -3.47 -6.74 3.20
CA LEU A 189 -4.54 -7.61 2.70
C LEU A 189 -5.47 -8.10 3.81
N ILE A 190 -4.93 -8.44 4.99
CA ILE A 190 -5.73 -8.82 6.19
C ILE A 190 -6.64 -7.66 6.65
N VAL A 191 -6.15 -6.42 6.59
CA VAL A 191 -6.93 -5.22 6.98
C VAL A 191 -7.90 -4.77 5.88
N ALA A 192 -7.59 -5.00 4.60
CA ALA A 192 -8.44 -4.60 3.46
C ALA A 192 -9.55 -5.61 3.11
N THR A 193 -9.48 -6.84 3.63
CA THR A 193 -10.41 -7.94 3.38
C THR A 193 -11.14 -8.42 4.65
N ARG A 194 -12.29 -9.09 4.48
CA ARG A 194 -13.15 -9.58 5.59
C ARG A 194 -13.42 -11.09 5.56
N SER A 195 -12.73 -11.84 4.69
CA SER A 195 -12.86 -13.31 4.64
C SER A 195 -12.21 -13.96 5.86
N ARG A 196 -12.78 -15.07 6.37
CA ARG A 196 -12.14 -15.92 7.40
C ARG A 196 -10.75 -16.40 6.96
N TRP A 197 -10.58 -16.62 5.67
CA TRP A 197 -9.34 -17.08 5.04
C TRP A 197 -8.24 -16.00 4.94
N ARG A 198 -8.50 -14.75 5.35
CA ARG A 198 -7.51 -13.65 5.24
C ARG A 198 -6.19 -13.93 5.95
N TRP A 199 -6.19 -14.76 6.98
CA TRP A 199 -4.97 -15.14 7.70
C TRP A 199 -3.99 -15.96 6.87
N LEU A 200 -4.44 -16.61 5.78
CA LEU A 200 -3.55 -17.28 4.83
C LEU A 200 -2.56 -16.32 4.14
N TRP A 201 -2.82 -15.01 4.14
CA TRP A 201 -1.84 -14.03 3.66
C TRP A 201 -0.54 -14.01 4.49
N LEU A 202 -0.54 -14.54 5.72
CA LEU A 202 0.68 -14.72 6.52
C LEU A 202 1.62 -15.79 5.96
N LEU A 203 1.15 -16.67 5.07
CA LEU A 203 2.02 -17.63 4.37
C LEU A 203 3.05 -16.93 3.47
N HIS A 204 2.75 -15.75 2.94
CA HIS A 204 3.70 -14.99 2.11
C HIS A 204 4.94 -14.51 2.90
N PRO A 205 4.84 -13.77 4.02
CA PRO A 205 6.01 -13.42 4.81
C PRO A 205 6.66 -14.63 5.47
N ALA A 206 5.92 -15.68 5.85
CA ALA A 206 6.51 -16.91 6.38
C ALA A 206 7.40 -17.61 5.33
N LEU A 207 6.89 -17.81 4.11
CA LEU A 207 7.67 -18.36 2.99
C LEU A 207 8.83 -17.44 2.60
N THR A 208 8.62 -16.13 2.60
CA THR A 208 9.69 -15.15 2.32
C THR A 208 10.81 -15.25 3.35
N LEU A 209 10.48 -15.37 4.65
CA LEU A 209 11.44 -15.53 5.74
C LEU A 209 12.24 -16.83 5.60
N LEU A 210 11.57 -17.96 5.35
CA LEU A 210 12.21 -19.26 5.13
C LEU A 210 13.14 -19.23 3.91
N VAL A 211 12.73 -18.59 2.81
CA VAL A 211 13.56 -18.43 1.61
C VAL A 211 14.79 -17.57 1.91
N VAL A 212 14.66 -16.40 2.54
CA VAL A 212 15.83 -15.52 2.76
C VAL A 212 16.85 -16.08 3.75
N VAL A 213 16.40 -16.77 4.80
CA VAL A 213 17.28 -17.41 5.78
C VAL A 213 17.90 -18.67 5.18
N GLY A 214 17.11 -19.53 4.54
CA GLY A 214 17.62 -20.79 3.96
C GLY A 214 18.56 -20.59 2.76
N THR A 215 18.37 -19.53 1.97
CA THR A 215 19.34 -19.13 0.92
C THR A 215 20.52 -18.33 1.50
N ALA A 216 20.62 -18.23 2.83
CA ALA A 216 21.68 -17.55 3.57
C ALA A 216 21.90 -16.08 3.12
N ASN A 217 20.83 -15.42 2.66
CA ASN A 217 20.83 -14.01 2.26
C ASN A 217 20.60 -13.05 3.43
N HIS A 218 19.96 -13.52 4.51
CA HIS A 218 19.58 -12.70 5.66
C HIS A 218 19.68 -13.48 6.99
N TYR A 219 20.03 -12.78 8.05
CA TYR A 219 19.99 -13.26 9.44
C TYR A 219 18.56 -13.21 10.01
N TRP A 220 18.29 -13.84 11.15
CA TRP A 220 17.01 -13.66 11.84
C TRP A 220 16.87 -12.24 12.40
N LEU A 221 17.97 -11.64 12.84
CA LEU A 221 18.02 -10.26 13.34
C LEU A 221 17.59 -9.27 12.26
N ASP A 222 17.91 -9.49 10.99
CA ASP A 222 17.45 -8.65 9.87
C ASP A 222 15.92 -8.59 9.78
N ALA A 223 15.26 -9.71 10.09
CA ALA A 223 13.81 -9.85 10.09
C ALA A 223 13.16 -9.28 11.37
N ILE A 224 13.83 -9.39 12.52
CA ILE A 224 13.41 -8.76 13.78
C ILE A 224 13.47 -7.23 13.65
N VAL A 225 14.59 -6.70 13.16
CA VAL A 225 14.83 -5.26 12.99
C VAL A 225 13.87 -4.66 11.97
N VAL A 226 13.68 -5.27 10.79
CA VAL A 226 12.70 -4.76 9.82
C VAL A 226 11.26 -4.86 10.36
N GLY A 227 10.95 -5.86 11.18
CA GLY A 227 9.67 -6.01 11.87
C GLY A 227 9.40 -4.86 12.85
N ALA A 228 10.40 -4.50 13.66
CA ALA A 228 10.33 -3.35 14.57
C ALA A 228 10.19 -2.02 13.79
N MET A 229 10.96 -1.81 12.73
CA MET A 229 10.87 -0.63 11.87
C MET A 229 9.49 -0.51 11.21
N LEU A 230 8.91 -1.62 10.74
CA LEU A 230 7.56 -1.67 10.18
C LEU A 230 6.49 -1.39 11.26
N ALA A 231 6.67 -1.90 12.48
CA ALA A 231 5.77 -1.62 13.59
C ALA A 231 5.75 -0.11 13.95
N VAL A 232 6.92 0.53 14.01
CA VAL A 232 7.06 1.98 14.21
C VAL A 232 6.42 2.76 13.06
N ALA A 233 6.70 2.42 11.81
CA ALA A 233 6.10 3.07 10.64
C ALA A 233 4.56 2.91 10.63
N LEU A 234 4.06 1.72 10.98
CA LEU A 234 2.63 1.47 11.14
C LEU A 234 2.01 2.30 12.28
N ALA A 235 2.71 2.51 13.40
CA ALA A 235 2.23 3.38 14.48
C ALA A 235 2.13 4.84 14.01
N VAL A 236 3.20 5.38 13.41
CA VAL A 236 3.28 6.75 12.88
C VAL A 236 2.18 7.05 11.85
N PHE A 237 1.83 6.10 10.98
CA PHE A 237 0.75 6.26 9.99
C PHE A 237 -0.62 5.66 10.42
N ARG A 238 -0.74 5.13 11.64
CA ARG A 238 -2.03 4.81 12.29
C ARG A 238 -2.57 6.01 13.05
N LEU A 239 -1.70 6.71 13.78
CA LEU A 239 -2.04 7.99 14.41
C LEU A 239 -2.73 8.88 13.37
N PRO A 240 -3.89 9.50 13.69
CA PRO A 240 -4.22 10.73 13.00
C PRO A 240 -3.06 11.68 13.29
N LEU A 241 -2.33 12.10 12.26
CA LEU A 241 -1.51 13.30 12.36
C LEU A 241 -2.51 14.41 12.68
N SER A 242 -2.62 14.76 13.97
CA SER A 242 -3.73 15.54 14.50
C SER A 242 -3.95 16.77 13.64
N ALA A 243 -5.22 17.08 13.36
CA ALA A 243 -5.60 18.27 12.62
C ALA A 243 -4.83 19.45 13.21
N ARG A 244 -3.80 19.92 12.48
CA ARG A 244 -2.89 20.96 12.94
C ARG A 244 -3.76 22.19 13.12
N THR A 245 -4.06 22.54 14.37
CA THR A 245 -5.33 23.18 14.73
C THR A 245 -5.45 24.58 14.14
N ALA A 246 -5.89 24.64 12.88
CA ALA A 246 -6.58 25.79 12.34
C ALA A 246 -7.74 26.04 13.30
N PRO A 247 -7.74 27.14 14.07
CA PRO A 247 -8.77 27.38 15.05
C PRO A 247 -10.08 27.43 14.29
N ALA A 248 -10.99 26.48 14.57
CA ALA A 248 -12.27 26.42 13.91
C ALA A 248 -12.95 27.76 14.14
N ARG A 249 -13.01 28.59 13.10
CA ARG A 249 -13.55 29.94 13.13
C ARG A 249 -15.05 29.80 13.29
N ARG A 250 -15.49 29.57 14.53
CA ARG A 250 -16.90 29.42 14.90
C ARG A 250 -17.66 30.54 14.19
N PRO A 251 -18.68 30.23 13.38
CA PRO A 251 -19.64 31.23 12.98
C PRO A 251 -20.07 31.95 14.26
N ARG A 252 -19.97 33.28 14.30
CA ARG A 252 -20.66 34.02 15.34
C ARG A 252 -22.14 33.69 15.15
N PRO A 253 -22.88 33.25 16.18
CA PRO A 253 -24.32 33.38 16.12
C PRO A 253 -24.59 34.88 16.02
N ASP A 254 -25.18 35.31 14.91
CA ASP A 254 -25.57 36.71 14.76
C ASP A 254 -26.61 37.01 15.85
N LEU A 255 -26.27 37.95 16.74
CA LEU A 255 -27.08 38.32 17.90
C LEU A 255 -28.26 39.20 17.47
N TRP A 256 -29.15 38.62 16.66
CA TRP A 256 -30.46 39.18 16.36
C TRP A 256 -31.40 38.90 17.54
N GLY A 257 -31.20 39.63 18.64
CA GLY A 257 -31.91 39.43 19.90
C GLY A 257 -31.95 40.69 20.76
N SER A 258 -33.04 41.44 20.60
CA SER A 258 -33.63 42.36 21.58
C SER A 258 -32.68 43.28 22.38
N VAL A 259 -32.45 44.50 21.87
CA VAL A 259 -32.22 45.65 22.75
C VAL A 259 -33.57 46.30 23.01
N GLU A 260 -34.06 46.15 24.23
CA GLU A 260 -35.29 46.77 24.73
C GLU A 260 -34.97 48.14 25.33
N GLY A 261 -35.79 49.16 25.05
CA GLY A 261 -35.74 50.45 25.73
C GLY A 261 -34.67 51.46 25.26
N SER A 262 -35.06 52.36 24.34
CA SER A 262 -34.52 53.73 24.26
C SER A 262 -35.58 54.66 23.66
N PRO A 263 -35.73 55.91 24.16
CA PRO A 263 -36.89 56.74 23.86
C PRO A 263 -36.84 57.35 22.45
N VAL A 264 -37.98 57.34 21.77
CA VAL A 264 -38.17 58.00 20.46
C VAL A 264 -38.46 59.50 20.66
N PRO A 265 -37.75 60.42 19.98
CA PRO A 265 -38.11 61.84 20.00
C PRO A 265 -39.45 62.10 19.33
N VAL A 266 -40.33 62.84 20.00
CA VAL A 266 -41.63 63.25 19.43
C VAL A 266 -41.43 64.29 18.34
N TYR A 267 -41.91 63.99 17.13
CA TYR A 267 -42.21 64.99 16.10
C TYR A 267 -43.69 64.90 15.73
N ALA A 268 -44.36 66.06 15.63
CA ALA A 268 -45.79 66.15 15.40
C ALA A 268 -46.14 66.09 13.90
N GLY A 269 -47.19 65.35 13.56
CA GLY A 269 -47.78 65.27 12.22
C GLY A 269 -49.08 64.46 12.26
N GLY A 270 -50.22 65.12 12.09
CA GLY A 270 -51.54 64.53 12.37
C GLY A 270 -52.06 63.58 11.30
N GLY A 271 -52.92 62.64 11.71
CA GLY A 271 -53.69 61.73 10.85
C GLY A 271 -54.63 60.86 11.68
N ALA A 272 -55.90 60.79 11.29
CA ALA A 272 -56.94 60.06 12.03
C ALA A 272 -56.96 58.55 11.68
N PRO A 273 -57.50 57.66 12.56
CA PRO A 273 -57.36 56.21 12.41
C PRO A 273 -58.42 55.57 11.51
N GLY A 274 -58.06 54.43 10.91
CA GLY A 274 -58.99 53.50 10.27
C GLY A 274 -58.72 52.07 10.73
N ALA A 275 -59.74 51.39 11.26
CA ALA A 275 -59.66 49.99 11.68
C ALA A 275 -60.29 49.08 10.62
N PHE A 276 -59.82 47.82 10.50
CA PHE A 276 -60.68 46.62 10.48
C PHE A 276 -59.84 45.32 10.44
N ALA A 277 -60.49 44.22 10.85
CA ALA A 277 -60.12 42.82 10.62
C ALA A 277 -61.44 41.99 10.72
N PRO A 278 -61.49 40.67 10.44
CA PRO A 278 -60.60 39.79 9.67
C PRO A 278 -61.39 39.17 8.46
N ALA A 279 -60.94 38.06 7.84
CA ALA A 279 -61.80 36.89 7.46
C ALA A 279 -61.10 35.81 6.59
N VAL A 280 -61.72 34.62 6.57
CA VAL A 280 -61.36 33.31 5.96
C VAL A 280 -62.72 32.63 5.65
N PRO A 281 -63.00 31.90 4.53
CA PRO A 281 -62.46 30.53 4.34
C PRO A 281 -62.49 29.81 2.95
N ALA A 282 -61.82 28.65 2.91
CA ALA A 282 -62.23 27.34 2.35
C ALA A 282 -62.46 27.05 0.83
N GLY A 283 -62.24 25.76 0.50
CA GLY A 283 -62.58 25.02 -0.74
C GLY A 283 -61.44 24.05 -1.13
N SER A 284 -61.50 22.70 -1.04
CA SER A 284 -62.45 21.64 -1.48
C SER A 284 -62.36 21.28 -2.98
N ALA A 285 -62.34 20.02 -3.45
CA ALA A 285 -62.15 18.69 -2.83
C ALA A 285 -62.07 17.58 -3.95
N VAL A 286 -61.89 16.31 -3.54
CA VAL A 286 -62.19 15.02 -4.26
C VAL A 286 -61.37 14.64 -5.54
N PRO A 287 -61.33 13.33 -5.95
CA PRO A 287 -60.12 12.73 -6.55
C PRO A 287 -60.34 11.92 -7.86
N GLY A 288 -59.35 11.12 -8.27
CA GLY A 288 -59.49 10.04 -9.26
C GLY A 288 -58.39 8.97 -9.14
N ALA A 289 -58.73 7.70 -9.36
CA ALA A 289 -57.80 6.56 -9.31
C ALA A 289 -58.25 5.43 -10.27
N PHE A 290 -57.31 4.75 -10.95
CA PHE A 290 -57.47 3.37 -11.43
C PHE A 290 -56.14 2.75 -11.92
N ALA A 291 -56.03 1.42 -11.84
CA ALA A 291 -54.94 0.55 -12.33
C ALA A 291 -55.39 -0.93 -12.23
N PRO A 292 -54.61 -1.96 -12.66
CA PRO A 292 -53.81 -2.14 -13.89
C PRO A 292 -54.15 -3.49 -14.62
N ALA A 293 -53.62 -3.77 -15.83
CA ALA A 293 -53.64 -5.13 -16.43
C ALA A 293 -52.62 -5.41 -17.57
N GLY A 294 -51.98 -6.61 -17.53
CA GLY A 294 -51.94 -7.60 -18.63
C GLY A 294 -51.06 -7.44 -19.91
N PRO A 295 -50.01 -8.27 -20.09
CA PRO A 295 -49.41 -8.71 -21.39
C PRO A 295 -49.99 -10.09 -21.85
N PRO A 296 -49.50 -10.84 -22.89
CA PRO A 296 -48.36 -10.66 -23.82
C PRO A 296 -48.81 -10.47 -25.30
N PRO A 297 -48.65 -11.34 -26.36
CA PRO A 297 -48.14 -12.71 -26.53
C PRO A 297 -46.72 -12.79 -27.19
N SER A 298 -46.44 -13.78 -28.07
CA SER A 298 -45.13 -14.11 -28.66
C SER A 298 -45.21 -14.79 -30.05
N PHE A 299 -44.13 -14.76 -30.86
CA PHE A 299 -43.96 -15.56 -32.09
C PHE A 299 -42.55 -16.19 -32.19
N GLY A 300 -42.43 -17.33 -32.89
CA GLY A 300 -41.16 -17.97 -33.31
C GLY A 300 -40.95 -17.86 -34.82
N ALA A 301 -40.22 -18.72 -35.55
CA ALA A 301 -39.36 -19.87 -35.20
C ALA A 301 -38.48 -20.26 -36.43
N ALA A 302 -37.37 -20.99 -36.22
CA ALA A 302 -36.46 -21.55 -37.26
C ALA A 302 -35.78 -20.51 -38.20
N GLY A 303 -34.69 -20.82 -38.93
CA GLY A 303 -33.83 -22.02 -38.99
C GLY A 303 -32.77 -21.86 -40.09
N GLY A 304 -31.73 -22.71 -40.13
CA GLY A 304 -30.69 -22.69 -41.17
C GLY A 304 -29.33 -23.25 -40.70
N ALA A 305 -28.55 -23.82 -41.61
CA ALA A 305 -27.26 -24.49 -41.36
C ALA A 305 -26.24 -24.22 -42.49
N ASP A 306 -24.99 -24.61 -42.25
CA ASP A 306 -23.81 -24.57 -43.16
C ASP A 306 -23.39 -23.16 -43.65
N ASP A 307 -22.15 -22.88 -44.04
CA ASP A 307 -20.95 -23.69 -44.35
C ASP A 307 -19.70 -23.07 -43.68
N GLY A 308 -18.56 -23.78 -43.66
CA GLY A 308 -17.31 -23.29 -43.06
C GLY A 308 -16.06 -24.15 -43.28
N SER A 309 -15.97 -24.95 -44.35
CA SER A 309 -14.76 -25.76 -44.57
C SER A 309 -13.54 -24.93 -45.03
N ARG A 310 -12.39 -25.13 -44.38
CA ARG A 310 -11.08 -25.38 -45.04
C ARG A 310 -9.97 -25.68 -44.05
N ALA A 311 -9.03 -26.51 -44.50
CA ALA A 311 -7.84 -26.93 -43.76
C ALA A 311 -6.56 -26.62 -44.56
N THR A 312 -5.41 -26.97 -43.97
CA THR A 312 -4.06 -27.04 -44.56
C THR A 312 -3.31 -25.72 -44.82
N ALA A 313 -2.21 -25.55 -44.09
CA ALA A 313 -0.89 -25.34 -44.64
C ALA A 313 0.16 -25.99 -43.71
N ARG A 314 1.35 -26.29 -44.21
CA ARG A 314 2.42 -27.05 -43.52
C ARG A 314 3.76 -26.31 -43.61
N ALA A 315 4.75 -26.82 -42.88
CA ALA A 315 6.18 -26.50 -42.95
C ALA A 315 6.64 -25.22 -42.21
N GLY A 316 7.86 -25.19 -41.65
CA GLY A 316 8.83 -26.30 -41.59
C GLY A 316 10.00 -26.04 -40.63
N ALA A 317 10.74 -27.10 -40.30
CA ALA A 317 11.92 -27.06 -39.45
C ALA A 317 13.15 -27.57 -40.22
N VAL A 318 14.22 -26.78 -40.26
CA VAL A 318 15.53 -27.15 -40.80
C VAL A 318 16.62 -26.43 -40.01
N ARG A 319 17.54 -27.22 -39.43
CA ARG A 319 18.79 -26.83 -38.71
C ARG A 319 18.58 -26.05 -37.41
#